data_AF-A0AAU4F5N9-F1
#
_entry.id   AF-A0AAU4F5N9-F1
#
_cell.length_a   1.000
_cell.length_b   1.000
_cell.length_c   1.000
_cell.angle_alpha   90.00
_cell.angle_beta   90.00
_cell.angle_gamma   90.00
#
_symmetry.space_group_name_H-M   'P 1'
#
loop_
_entity.id
_entity.type
_entity.pdbx_description
1 polymer ?
#
loop_
_entity_poly.entity_id
_entity_poly.type
_entity_poly.pdbx_seq_one_letter_code
_entity_poly.pdbx_strand_id
1 'polypeptide(L)'
;MPRAEKPLEPGDSALTGFAGDLRTLREKAGSPPYRELARRALFSSTTLSDAAGGRRLPSLAVTLAYVRACDGDPDVWERRWRTTAAELNTPAAADGTAAPYRGLAAYSPEHAGFFSGRDRLLDTLTARVAADRLVVVVGPSGAGKTSLLRAGLAARLSGPIVSFTPGAHPLRTCAQHLADVGGCAAGTDPLAGVDDLRRRIQQLLGAEPAGTELLIVVDQFEELFTLCSDDERAQFVTTLLTATAMADSRLRLVLAVRADFEHRCAAVPGLADVLAHARLHVDPMTADELRLAITTPATRARCMIETPLLTTVVALAHVHPGALPWLSLALRLTWRRRSGTTLTLAGFQAIGEFGGLMASAAEDVFSTLSRPEQAVARDLFRRLVDPGDRPLFRTFDTGELDGAPVTADVIERFVQARVLVHDAHGVRLAHDTLLDAWPRLTTWLDEDPADLRAHRELSQAVSVWRRHDQDPCLLLRGGYLTAIRAWARHPRLLTIHEQAYLDASISAEAICENRPASGRRRDRLLATFAALLVLAFLAGIDLYPGACSSTSGDLAAVDFPFAFRTTRHQ
;
A
#
# COMPACT_ATOMS: atom_id res chain seq x y z
N MET A 1 36.77 4.97 -49.17
CA MET A 1 35.88 6.08 -48.76
C MET A 1 34.87 5.57 -47.75
N PRO A 2 34.60 6.28 -46.64
CA PRO A 2 33.55 5.89 -45.72
C PRO A 2 32.19 5.91 -46.45
N ARG A 3 31.34 4.91 -46.19
CA ARG A 3 30.01 4.79 -46.79
C ARG A 3 29.19 6.02 -46.43
N ALA A 4 28.74 6.77 -47.43
CA ALA A 4 27.93 7.96 -47.22
C ALA A 4 26.63 7.62 -46.48
N GLU A 5 26.24 8.47 -45.54
CA GLU A 5 25.01 8.29 -44.80
C GLU A 5 23.79 8.42 -45.71
N LYS A 6 22.77 7.62 -45.46
CA LYS A 6 21.48 7.84 -46.12
C LYS A 6 20.93 9.22 -45.69
N PRO A 7 20.36 9.99 -46.63
CA PRO A 7 19.64 11.21 -46.30
C PRO A 7 18.58 10.91 -45.24
N LEU A 8 18.40 11.82 -44.29
CA LEU A 8 17.25 11.78 -43.40
C LEU A 8 16.00 12.06 -44.25
N GLU A 9 14.91 11.33 -44.03
CA GLU A 9 13.63 11.55 -44.73
C GLU A 9 13.16 13.00 -44.48
N PRO A 10 12.72 13.75 -45.51
CA PRO A 10 12.25 15.12 -45.33
C PRO A 10 10.91 15.13 -44.58
N GLY A 11 10.96 15.36 -43.28
CA GLY A 11 9.78 15.55 -42.43
C GLY A 11 10.11 16.27 -41.13
N ASP A 12 9.31 17.27 -40.76
CA ASP A 12 9.41 18.09 -39.54
C ASP A 12 9.02 17.29 -38.27
N SER A 13 9.71 16.17 -38.02
CA SER A 13 9.54 15.42 -36.77
C SER A 13 10.66 15.73 -35.79
N ALA A 14 10.33 15.89 -34.51
CA ALA A 14 11.29 16.09 -33.42
C ALA A 14 12.41 15.02 -33.41
N LEU A 15 12.07 13.79 -33.83
CA LEU A 15 13.01 12.69 -33.98
C LEU A 15 14.04 12.91 -35.11
N THR A 16 13.60 13.43 -36.24
CA THR A 16 14.48 13.71 -37.40
C THR A 16 15.37 14.90 -37.12
N GLY A 17 14.85 15.93 -36.43
CA GLY A 17 15.64 17.05 -35.90
C GLY A 17 16.75 16.57 -34.96
N PHE A 18 16.40 15.76 -33.95
CA PHE A 18 17.36 15.22 -32.98
C PHE A 18 18.47 14.37 -33.63
N ALA A 19 18.11 13.54 -34.62
CA ALA A 19 19.10 12.77 -35.38
C ALA A 19 20.01 13.67 -36.25
N GLY A 20 19.46 14.74 -36.84
CA GLY A 20 20.22 15.76 -37.56
C GLY A 20 21.19 16.53 -36.67
N ASP A 21 20.78 16.83 -35.44
CA ASP A 21 21.63 17.47 -34.44
C ASP A 21 22.81 16.57 -34.03
N LEU A 22 22.59 15.26 -33.87
CA LEU A 22 23.67 14.30 -33.60
C LEU A 22 24.68 14.20 -34.75
N ARG A 23 24.21 14.34 -36.00
CA ARG A 23 25.10 14.42 -37.18
C ARG A 23 25.90 15.73 -37.16
N THR A 24 25.26 16.85 -36.87
CA THR A 24 25.90 18.17 -36.72
C THR A 24 26.95 18.18 -35.61
N LEU A 25 26.67 17.53 -34.47
CA LEU A 25 27.66 17.40 -33.38
C LEU A 25 28.89 16.63 -33.84
N ARG A 26 28.69 15.53 -34.59
CA ARG A 26 29.80 14.76 -35.13
C ARG A 26 30.59 15.54 -36.17
N GLU A 27 29.93 16.36 -36.99
CA GLU A 27 30.61 17.24 -37.95
C GLU A 27 31.52 18.25 -37.23
N LYS A 28 31.04 18.87 -36.14
CA LYS A 28 31.83 19.77 -35.30
C LYS A 28 33.04 19.07 -34.64
N ALA A 29 32.92 17.78 -34.34
CA ALA A 29 34.00 16.95 -33.83
C ALA A 29 34.98 16.45 -34.93
N GLY A 30 34.87 16.95 -36.16
CA GLY A 30 35.76 16.56 -37.27
C GLY A 30 35.29 15.36 -38.09
N SER A 31 34.01 14.99 -37.98
CA SER A 31 33.39 13.86 -38.70
C SER A 31 34.10 12.51 -38.52
N PRO A 32 34.42 12.07 -37.28
CA PRO A 32 35.05 10.77 -37.07
C PRO A 32 34.20 9.63 -37.64
N PRO A 33 34.79 8.64 -38.32
CA PRO A 33 34.04 7.50 -38.84
C PRO A 33 33.42 6.69 -37.70
N TYR A 34 32.24 6.10 -37.92
CA TYR A 34 31.52 5.34 -36.87
C TYR A 34 32.32 4.21 -36.20
N ARG A 35 33.32 3.64 -36.89
CA ARG A 35 34.24 2.63 -36.31
C ARG A 35 35.20 3.23 -35.28
N GLU A 36 35.56 4.50 -35.44
CA GLU A 36 36.36 5.24 -34.47
C GLU A 36 35.49 5.71 -33.30
N LEU A 37 34.30 6.23 -33.61
CA LEU A 37 33.29 6.62 -32.61
C LEU A 37 32.91 5.43 -31.71
N ALA A 38 32.79 4.23 -32.29
CA ALA A 38 32.56 2.98 -31.56
C ALA A 38 33.65 2.64 -30.54
N ARG A 39 34.92 2.88 -30.88
CA ARG A 39 36.05 2.65 -29.96
C ARG A 39 36.03 3.61 -28.78
N ARG A 40 35.57 4.86 -28.99
CA ARG A 40 35.49 5.89 -27.95
C ARG A 40 34.23 5.77 -27.08
N ALA A 41 33.10 5.41 -27.69
CA ALA A 41 31.80 5.32 -27.02
C ALA A 41 31.52 3.96 -26.38
N LEU A 42 32.35 2.94 -26.62
CA LEU A 42 32.15 1.55 -26.17
C LEU A 42 30.82 0.93 -26.64
N PHE A 43 30.29 1.40 -27.78
CA PHE A 43 29.11 0.86 -28.44
C PHE A 43 29.44 0.41 -29.87
N SER A 44 28.64 -0.50 -30.43
CA SER A 44 28.87 -0.98 -31.80
C SER A 44 28.70 0.14 -32.83
N SER A 45 29.46 0.09 -33.93
CA SER A 45 29.35 1.08 -35.00
C SER A 45 27.95 1.10 -35.65
N THR A 46 27.24 -0.03 -35.63
CA THR A 46 25.85 -0.14 -36.07
C THR A 46 24.89 0.59 -35.14
N THR A 47 25.06 0.46 -33.82
CA THR A 47 24.23 1.18 -32.83
C THR A 47 24.38 2.70 -32.96
N LEU A 48 25.61 3.19 -33.15
CA LEU A 48 25.88 4.62 -33.30
C LEU A 48 25.39 5.17 -34.65
N SER A 49 25.48 4.37 -35.71
CA SER A 49 24.91 4.71 -37.02
C SER A 49 23.38 4.73 -37.00
N ASP A 50 22.75 3.81 -36.27
CA ASP A 50 21.30 3.80 -36.07
C ASP A 50 20.83 4.97 -35.21
N ALA A 51 21.59 5.37 -34.20
CA ALA A 51 21.28 6.51 -33.33
C ALA A 51 21.16 7.83 -34.11
N ALA A 52 22.05 8.04 -35.08
CA ALA A 52 22.02 9.18 -36.01
C ALA A 52 21.14 8.93 -37.25
N GLY A 53 20.39 7.82 -37.28
CA GLY A 53 19.61 7.38 -38.43
C GLY A 53 18.18 7.96 -38.50
N GLY A 54 17.69 8.61 -37.44
CA GLY A 54 16.36 9.23 -37.40
C GLY A 54 15.17 8.25 -37.40
N ARG A 55 15.41 6.93 -37.30
CA ARG A 55 14.35 5.90 -37.32
C ARG A 55 13.66 5.69 -35.97
N ARG A 56 14.39 5.88 -34.87
CA ARG A 56 13.92 5.74 -33.48
C ARG A 56 14.78 6.58 -32.55
N LEU A 57 14.22 7.05 -31.44
CA LEU A 57 15.00 7.79 -30.45
C LEU A 57 16.00 6.81 -29.79
N PRO A 58 17.31 7.07 -29.83
CA PRO A 58 18.29 6.23 -29.14
C PRO A 58 18.10 6.30 -27.62
N SER A 59 18.51 5.27 -26.90
CA SER A 59 18.52 5.31 -25.42
C SER A 59 19.39 6.47 -24.90
N LEU A 60 19.10 6.94 -23.69
CA LEU A 60 19.89 8.00 -23.06
C LEU A 60 21.37 7.58 -22.93
N ALA A 61 21.64 6.32 -22.57
CA ALA A 61 23.00 5.78 -22.47
C ALA A 61 23.77 5.84 -23.80
N VAL A 62 23.13 5.45 -24.90
CA VAL A 62 23.73 5.54 -26.25
C VAL A 62 23.93 6.99 -26.68
N THR A 63 22.98 7.87 -26.37
CA THR A 63 23.06 9.31 -26.65
C THR A 63 24.24 9.95 -25.93
N LEU A 64 24.34 9.75 -24.61
CA LEU A 64 25.42 10.32 -23.81
C LEU A 64 26.79 9.78 -24.22
N ALA A 65 26.89 8.49 -24.55
CA ALA A 65 28.15 7.92 -25.04
C ALA A 65 28.55 8.47 -26.42
N TYR A 66 27.58 8.69 -27.31
CA TYR A 66 27.80 9.34 -28.61
C TYR A 66 28.30 10.79 -28.41
N VAL A 67 27.66 11.53 -27.51
CA VAL A 67 27.98 12.94 -27.21
C VAL A 67 29.37 13.06 -26.60
N ARG A 68 29.70 12.22 -25.61
CA ARG A 68 31.04 12.16 -25.00
C ARG A 68 32.13 11.80 -26.02
N ALA A 69 31.85 10.88 -26.94
CA ALA A 69 32.79 10.49 -27.99
C ALA A 69 33.02 11.59 -29.05
N CYS A 70 32.13 12.59 -29.11
CA CYS A 70 32.21 13.77 -29.97
C CYS A 70 32.54 15.05 -29.20
N ASP A 71 33.04 14.94 -27.96
CA ASP A 71 33.42 16.07 -27.10
C ASP A 71 32.28 17.09 -26.85
N GLY A 72 31.03 16.63 -26.88
CA GLY A 72 29.86 17.44 -26.53
C GLY A 72 29.54 17.41 -25.03
N ASP A 73 28.78 18.41 -24.57
CA ASP A 73 28.33 18.52 -23.18
C ASP A 73 27.20 17.51 -22.86
N PRO A 74 27.42 16.51 -21.97
CA PRO A 74 26.42 15.52 -21.61
C PRO A 74 25.14 16.10 -21.01
N ASP A 75 25.23 17.17 -20.21
CA ASP A 75 24.09 17.69 -19.45
C ASP A 75 23.12 18.44 -20.37
N VAL A 76 23.66 19.15 -21.36
CA VAL A 76 22.86 19.81 -22.41
C VAL A 76 22.13 18.76 -23.24
N TRP A 77 22.81 17.69 -23.60
CA TRP A 77 22.25 16.63 -24.42
C TRP A 77 21.27 15.72 -23.67
N GLU A 78 21.45 15.55 -22.36
CA GLU A 78 20.45 14.91 -21.51
C GLU A 78 19.16 15.72 -21.46
N ARG A 79 19.24 17.03 -21.23
CA ARG A 79 18.06 17.91 -21.26
C ARG A 79 17.37 17.86 -22.63
N ARG A 80 18.13 17.96 -23.71
CA ARG A 80 17.61 17.87 -25.08
C ARG A 80 16.94 16.53 -25.36
N TRP A 81 17.57 15.43 -24.95
CA TRP A 81 16.99 14.10 -25.06
C TRP A 81 15.67 14.01 -24.31
N ARG A 82 15.60 14.56 -23.08
CA ARG A 82 14.35 14.62 -22.30
C ARG A 82 13.28 15.48 -22.98
N THR A 83 13.65 16.61 -23.59
CA THR A 83 12.72 17.47 -24.35
C THR A 83 12.20 16.77 -25.61
N THR A 84 13.08 16.21 -26.44
CA THR A 84 12.67 15.46 -27.64
C THR A 84 11.86 14.22 -27.28
N ALA A 85 12.24 13.52 -26.20
CA ALA A 85 11.42 12.46 -25.66
C ALA A 85 10.04 13.01 -25.27
N ALA A 86 9.96 14.13 -24.54
CA ALA A 86 8.69 14.77 -24.17
C ALA A 86 7.84 15.18 -25.38
N GLU A 87 8.44 15.71 -26.45
CA GLU A 87 7.76 16.09 -27.69
C GLU A 87 7.23 14.87 -28.45
N LEU A 88 8.04 13.82 -28.58
CA LEU A 88 7.63 12.52 -29.12
C LEU A 88 6.63 11.80 -28.21
N ASN A 89 6.59 12.18 -26.92
CA ASN A 89 5.65 11.71 -25.90
C ASN A 89 4.40 12.60 -25.80
N THR A 90 4.23 13.61 -26.66
CA THR A 90 2.96 14.34 -26.75
C THR A 90 1.90 13.36 -27.25
N PRO A 91 0.84 13.08 -26.46
CA PRO A 91 -0.13 12.07 -26.83
C PRO A 91 -0.74 12.42 -28.18
N ALA A 92 -0.60 11.53 -29.16
CA ALA A 92 -1.47 11.55 -30.33
C ALA A 92 -2.91 11.57 -29.79
N ALA A 93 -3.71 12.53 -30.25
CA ALA A 93 -5.08 12.73 -29.81
C ALA A 93 -5.77 11.36 -29.69
N ALA A 94 -6.19 11.02 -28.47
CA ALA A 94 -6.80 9.74 -28.20
C ALA A 94 -8.03 9.61 -29.12
N ASP A 95 -7.98 8.71 -30.10
CA ASP A 95 -9.18 8.11 -30.66
C ASP A 95 -10.04 7.73 -29.45
N GLY A 96 -11.28 8.23 -29.36
CA GLY A 96 -12.15 8.23 -28.17
C GLY A 96 -12.46 6.89 -27.47
N THR A 97 -11.69 5.84 -27.77
CA THR A 97 -11.55 4.60 -27.02
C THR A 97 -11.09 4.85 -25.58
N ALA A 98 -11.89 4.41 -24.61
CA ALA A 98 -11.52 4.44 -23.21
C ALA A 98 -10.35 3.47 -22.92
N ALA A 99 -9.49 3.83 -21.97
CA ALA A 99 -8.37 2.98 -21.57
C ALA A 99 -8.88 1.66 -20.95
N PRO A 100 -8.34 0.48 -21.34
CA PRO A 100 -8.79 -0.82 -20.83
C PRO A 100 -8.40 -1.08 -19.37
N TYR A 101 -7.43 -0.31 -18.85
CA TYR A 101 -6.94 -0.41 -17.48
C TYR A 101 -7.48 0.73 -16.63
N ARG A 102 -8.03 0.41 -15.45
CA ARG A 102 -8.75 1.36 -14.59
C ARG A 102 -7.84 2.19 -13.68
N GLY A 103 -6.57 1.85 -13.57
CA GLY A 103 -5.68 2.44 -12.58
C GLY A 103 -6.01 1.97 -11.16
N LEU A 104 -6.01 2.91 -10.22
CA LEU A 104 -6.30 2.65 -8.80
C LEU A 104 -7.78 2.37 -8.52
N ALA A 105 -8.67 2.73 -9.46
CA ALA A 105 -10.09 2.46 -9.35
C ALA A 105 -10.39 0.97 -9.57
N ALA A 106 -11.35 0.44 -8.81
CA ALA A 106 -11.86 -0.90 -9.05
C ALA A 106 -12.63 -0.97 -10.38
N TYR A 107 -12.68 -2.15 -10.97
CA TYR A 107 -13.56 -2.43 -12.09
C TYR A 107 -15.02 -2.47 -11.59
N SER A 108 -15.92 -1.79 -12.30
CA SER A 108 -17.38 -1.81 -12.06
C SER A 108 -18.07 -2.81 -13.02
N PRO A 109 -19.38 -3.10 -12.87
CA PRO A 109 -20.10 -4.02 -13.75
C PRO A 109 -19.97 -3.68 -15.25
N GLU A 110 -19.96 -2.39 -15.59
CA GLU A 110 -19.77 -1.90 -16.98
C GLU A 110 -18.42 -2.30 -17.59
N HIS A 111 -17.44 -2.55 -16.72
CA HIS A 111 -16.09 -2.94 -17.11
C HIS A 111 -15.87 -4.46 -17.04
N ALA A 112 -16.92 -5.28 -16.87
CA ALA A 112 -16.82 -6.74 -16.87
C ALA A 112 -16.15 -7.27 -18.15
N GLY A 113 -16.40 -6.60 -19.28
CA GLY A 113 -15.71 -6.81 -20.55
C GLY A 113 -14.21 -6.48 -20.53
N PHE A 114 -13.62 -6.00 -19.44
CA PHE A 114 -12.17 -5.82 -19.29
C PHE A 114 -11.62 -6.54 -18.05
N PHE A 115 -12.47 -7.25 -17.30
CA PHE A 115 -12.03 -8.02 -16.15
C PHE A 115 -11.72 -9.46 -16.60
N SER A 116 -10.50 -9.95 -16.32
CA SER A 116 -10.04 -11.27 -16.80
C SER A 116 -8.95 -11.84 -15.89
N GLY A 117 -8.67 -13.14 -16.03
CA GLY A 117 -7.64 -13.82 -15.22
C GLY A 117 -8.13 -14.27 -13.85
N ARG A 118 -9.42 -14.08 -13.54
CA ARG A 118 -10.05 -14.58 -12.31
C ARG A 118 -11.24 -15.50 -12.60
N ASP A 119 -11.32 -16.05 -13.80
CA ASP A 119 -12.48 -16.80 -14.27
C ASP A 119 -12.78 -18.02 -13.38
N ARG A 120 -11.76 -18.82 -13.04
CA ARG A 120 -11.92 -19.99 -12.14
C ARG A 120 -12.37 -19.61 -10.73
N LEU A 121 -11.77 -18.56 -10.18
CA LEU A 121 -12.15 -18.04 -8.85
C LEU A 121 -13.58 -17.51 -8.87
N LEU A 122 -13.96 -16.86 -9.97
CA LEU A 122 -15.30 -16.33 -10.16
C LEU A 122 -16.33 -17.45 -10.35
N ASP A 123 -16.01 -18.52 -11.08
CA ASP A 123 -16.85 -19.73 -11.18
C ASP A 123 -17.10 -20.33 -9.79
N THR A 124 -16.04 -20.44 -8.99
CA THR A 124 -16.11 -20.94 -7.60
C THR A 124 -16.96 -20.03 -6.73
N LEU A 125 -16.77 -18.71 -6.81
CA LEU A 125 -17.55 -17.73 -6.05
C LEU A 125 -19.02 -17.77 -6.45
N THR A 126 -19.34 -17.82 -7.73
CA THR A 126 -20.74 -17.91 -8.20
C THR A 126 -21.40 -19.20 -7.71
N ALA A 127 -20.70 -20.34 -7.77
CA ALA A 127 -21.23 -21.61 -7.25
C ALA A 127 -21.44 -21.57 -5.72
N ARG A 128 -20.53 -20.94 -4.98
CA ARG A 128 -20.66 -20.74 -3.53
C ARG A 128 -21.82 -19.83 -3.19
N VAL A 129 -21.92 -18.68 -3.85
CA VAL A 129 -23.06 -17.76 -3.66
C VAL A 129 -24.36 -18.44 -4.04
N ALA A 130 -24.38 -19.38 -4.98
CA ALA A 130 -25.56 -20.18 -5.35
C ALA A 130 -25.94 -21.23 -4.30
N ALA A 131 -24.97 -21.85 -3.62
CA ALA A 131 -25.19 -22.90 -2.63
C ALA A 131 -25.45 -22.36 -1.21
N ASP A 132 -24.72 -21.32 -0.82
CA ASP A 132 -24.70 -20.75 0.52
C ASP A 132 -25.37 -19.36 0.52
N ARG A 133 -26.25 -19.08 1.49
CA ARG A 133 -26.88 -17.75 1.62
C ARG A 133 -25.90 -16.67 2.08
N LEU A 134 -24.81 -17.07 2.74
CA LEU A 134 -23.78 -16.19 3.24
C LEU A 134 -22.41 -16.74 2.86
N VAL A 135 -21.63 -15.93 2.14
CA VAL A 135 -20.25 -16.26 1.74
C VAL A 135 -19.30 -15.19 2.25
N VAL A 136 -18.15 -15.59 2.80
CA VAL A 136 -17.10 -14.66 3.23
C VAL A 136 -15.91 -14.76 2.28
N VAL A 137 -15.59 -13.67 1.59
CA VAL A 137 -14.46 -13.54 0.67
C VAL A 137 -13.29 -12.92 1.40
N VAL A 138 -12.24 -13.71 1.63
CA VAL A 138 -11.06 -13.31 2.41
C VAL A 138 -9.86 -13.17 1.48
N GLY A 139 -9.02 -12.16 1.66
CA GLY A 139 -7.75 -12.08 0.94
C GLY A 139 -6.93 -10.83 1.25
N PRO A 140 -5.67 -10.74 0.82
CA PRO A 140 -4.83 -9.59 1.12
C PRO A 140 -5.35 -8.29 0.49
N SER A 141 -4.90 -7.16 1.02
CA SER A 141 -5.18 -5.85 0.41
C SER A 141 -4.59 -5.78 -1.00
N GLY A 142 -5.30 -5.15 -1.93
CA GLY A 142 -4.86 -5.04 -3.33
C GLY A 142 -4.95 -6.34 -4.16
N ALA A 143 -5.46 -7.46 -3.62
CA ALA A 143 -5.64 -8.71 -4.38
C ALA A 143 -6.75 -8.66 -5.45
N GLY A 144 -7.53 -7.58 -5.49
CA GLY A 144 -8.62 -7.38 -6.45
C GLY A 144 -10.01 -7.81 -5.97
N LYS A 145 -10.22 -8.04 -4.66
CA LYS A 145 -11.52 -8.44 -4.07
C LYS A 145 -12.69 -7.57 -4.54
N THR A 146 -12.57 -6.24 -4.41
CA THR A 146 -13.58 -5.28 -4.89
C THR A 146 -13.89 -5.43 -6.37
N SER A 147 -12.88 -5.63 -7.22
CA SER A 147 -13.11 -5.81 -8.67
C SER A 147 -13.73 -7.17 -8.99
N LEU A 148 -13.33 -8.22 -8.26
CA LEU A 148 -13.94 -9.55 -8.36
C LEU A 148 -15.43 -9.51 -8.04
N LEU A 149 -15.83 -8.77 -7.00
CA LEU A 149 -17.22 -8.65 -6.58
C LEU A 149 -18.03 -7.74 -7.52
N ARG A 150 -17.50 -6.57 -7.86
CA ARG A 150 -18.24 -5.56 -8.64
C ARG A 150 -18.25 -5.84 -10.15
N ALA A 151 -17.13 -6.23 -10.75
CA ALA A 151 -17.07 -6.49 -12.18
C ALA A 151 -17.24 -7.97 -12.53
N GLY A 152 -16.82 -8.88 -11.64
CA GLY A 152 -16.96 -10.31 -11.84
C GLY A 152 -18.33 -10.82 -11.41
N LEU A 153 -18.58 -10.85 -10.10
CA LEU A 153 -19.76 -11.49 -9.51
C LEU A 153 -21.04 -10.78 -9.94
N ALA A 154 -21.07 -9.45 -9.81
CA ALA A 154 -22.27 -8.69 -10.15
C ALA A 154 -22.62 -8.71 -11.64
N ALA A 155 -21.65 -8.97 -12.53
CA ALA A 155 -21.93 -9.12 -13.95
C ALA A 155 -22.46 -10.50 -14.34
N ARG A 156 -22.30 -11.52 -13.47
CA ARG A 156 -22.74 -12.90 -13.72
C ARG A 156 -24.09 -13.24 -13.08
N LEU A 157 -24.47 -12.53 -12.03
CA LEU A 157 -25.72 -12.77 -11.34
C LEU A 157 -26.85 -11.94 -11.94
N SER A 158 -28.04 -12.53 -11.96
CA SER A 158 -29.28 -11.88 -12.38
C SER A 158 -30.06 -11.46 -11.14
N GLY A 159 -30.52 -10.21 -11.08
CA GLY A 159 -31.27 -9.67 -9.95
C GLY A 159 -30.65 -8.40 -9.35
N PRO A 160 -31.32 -7.77 -8.38
CA PRO A 160 -30.81 -6.57 -7.73
C PRO A 160 -29.59 -6.90 -6.88
N ILE A 161 -28.58 -6.04 -6.98
CA ILE A 161 -27.34 -6.15 -6.21
C ILE A 161 -27.09 -4.82 -5.54
N VAL A 162 -26.91 -4.88 -4.22
CA VAL A 162 -26.59 -3.73 -3.38
C VAL A 162 -25.17 -3.93 -2.86
N SER A 163 -24.24 -3.11 -3.33
CA SER A 163 -22.83 -3.19 -2.93
C SER A 163 -22.39 -1.88 -2.30
N PHE A 164 -21.82 -1.96 -1.10
CA PHE A 164 -21.36 -0.80 -0.36
C PHE A 164 -20.18 -1.14 0.57
N THR A 165 -19.56 -0.08 1.06
CA THR A 165 -18.52 -0.12 2.09
C THR A 165 -19.10 0.46 3.39
N PRO A 166 -19.01 -0.24 4.54
CA PRO A 166 -19.76 0.12 5.75
C PRO A 166 -19.56 1.55 6.27
N GLY A 167 -18.31 2.01 6.38
CA GLY A 167 -17.96 3.25 7.07
C GLY A 167 -18.26 3.23 8.58
N ALA A 168 -18.28 4.43 9.20
CA ALA A 168 -18.53 4.60 10.63
C ALA A 168 -19.98 4.28 11.05
N HIS A 169 -20.95 4.44 10.13
CA HIS A 169 -22.39 4.28 10.39
C HIS A 169 -23.05 3.24 9.47
N PRO A 170 -22.74 1.94 9.65
CA PRO A 170 -23.11 0.89 8.70
C PRO A 170 -24.61 0.68 8.52
N LEU A 171 -25.42 0.89 9.57
CA LEU A 171 -26.88 0.79 9.50
C LEU A 171 -27.48 1.86 8.58
N ARG A 172 -26.92 3.07 8.62
CA ARG A 172 -27.31 4.18 7.73
C ARG A 172 -26.85 3.94 6.30
N THR A 173 -25.58 3.59 6.12
CA THR A 173 -24.99 3.33 4.80
C THR A 173 -25.76 2.22 4.07
N CYS A 174 -26.09 1.14 4.76
CA CYS A 174 -26.90 0.06 4.19
C CYS A 174 -28.31 0.52 3.78
N ALA A 175 -29.00 1.28 4.64
CA ALA A 175 -30.32 1.84 4.34
C ALA A 175 -30.30 2.72 3.08
N GLN A 176 -29.29 3.60 2.95
CA GLN A 176 -29.12 4.48 1.80
C GLN A 176 -28.93 3.69 0.50
N HIS A 177 -28.02 2.72 0.48
CA HIS A 177 -27.78 1.93 -0.72
C HIS A 177 -28.96 1.02 -1.12
N LEU A 178 -29.74 0.53 -0.14
CA LEU A 178 -31.01 -0.16 -0.42
C LEU A 178 -32.03 0.79 -1.07
N ALA A 179 -32.12 2.02 -0.56
CA ALA A 179 -33.02 3.04 -1.09
C ALA A 179 -32.65 3.48 -2.51
N ASP A 180 -31.35 3.63 -2.79
CA ASP A 180 -30.82 4.01 -4.12
C ASP A 180 -31.19 2.97 -5.18
N VAL A 181 -31.01 1.68 -4.87
CA VAL A 181 -31.38 0.58 -5.79
C VAL A 181 -32.89 0.45 -5.93
N GLY A 182 -33.65 0.70 -4.85
CA GLY A 182 -35.12 0.67 -4.86
C GLY A 182 -35.78 1.92 -5.43
N GLY A 183 -35.02 2.96 -5.83
CA GLY A 183 -35.54 4.22 -6.36
C GLY A 183 -36.42 5.01 -5.37
N CYS A 184 -36.30 4.74 -4.07
CA CYS A 184 -37.19 5.30 -3.04
C CYS A 184 -36.47 6.41 -2.25
N ALA A 185 -36.82 7.68 -2.49
CA ALA A 185 -36.23 8.83 -1.79
C ALA A 185 -36.55 8.89 -0.28
N ALA A 186 -37.49 8.08 0.21
CA ALA A 186 -38.09 8.19 1.55
C ALA A 186 -37.45 7.31 2.64
N GLY A 187 -36.30 6.67 2.39
CA GLY A 187 -35.73 5.65 3.27
C GLY A 187 -34.26 5.84 3.64
N THR A 188 -33.80 7.04 3.93
CA THR A 188 -32.39 7.27 4.34
C THR A 188 -32.14 7.12 5.84
N ASP A 189 -33.20 6.92 6.64
CA ASP A 189 -33.06 6.67 8.07
C ASP A 189 -32.30 5.36 8.34
N PRO A 190 -31.43 5.33 9.37
CA PRO A 190 -30.70 4.12 9.75
C PRO A 190 -31.64 2.94 9.99
N LEU A 191 -31.20 1.74 9.60
CA LEU A 191 -31.94 0.51 9.86
C LEU A 191 -32.21 0.34 11.35
N ALA A 192 -33.48 0.27 11.74
CA ALA A 192 -33.89 0.08 13.13
C ALA A 192 -33.66 -1.36 13.64
N GLY A 193 -33.43 -2.33 12.73
CA GLY A 193 -33.18 -3.73 13.06
C GLY A 193 -33.61 -4.68 11.93
N VAL A 194 -33.75 -5.96 12.27
CA VAL A 194 -34.05 -7.06 11.32
C VAL A 194 -35.37 -6.84 10.58
N ASP A 195 -36.43 -6.44 11.28
CA ASP A 195 -37.76 -6.28 10.68
C ASP A 195 -37.80 -5.10 9.69
N ASP A 196 -37.05 -4.03 9.96
CA ASP A 196 -36.95 -2.89 9.05
C ASP A 196 -36.18 -3.26 7.78
N LEU A 197 -35.06 -3.97 7.92
CA LEU A 197 -34.31 -4.50 6.79
C LEU A 197 -35.18 -5.42 5.92
N ARG A 198 -35.90 -6.36 6.53
CA ARG A 198 -36.80 -7.27 5.80
C ARG A 198 -37.88 -6.51 5.04
N ARG A 199 -38.51 -5.52 5.67
CA ARG A 199 -39.55 -4.70 5.02
C ARG A 199 -39.00 -3.98 3.79
N ARG A 200 -37.82 -3.39 3.88
CA ARG A 200 -37.16 -2.70 2.75
C ARG A 200 -36.77 -3.66 1.63
N ILE A 201 -36.26 -4.86 1.97
CA ILE A 201 -35.97 -5.91 0.97
C ILE A 201 -37.24 -6.37 0.27
N GLN A 202 -38.33 -6.58 1.02
CA GLN A 202 -39.62 -6.97 0.45
C GLN A 202 -40.19 -5.89 -0.46
N GLN A 203 -40.05 -4.61 -0.10
CA GLN A 203 -40.46 -3.49 -0.96
C GLN A 203 -39.64 -3.45 -2.25
N LEU A 204 -38.32 -3.60 -2.16
CA LEU A 204 -37.42 -3.62 -3.32
C LEU A 204 -37.75 -4.78 -4.27
N LEU A 205 -37.98 -5.97 -3.72
CA LEU A 205 -38.31 -7.17 -4.49
C LEU A 205 -39.80 -7.30 -4.83
N GLY A 206 -40.64 -6.37 -4.40
CA GLY A 206 -42.09 -6.43 -4.58
C GLY A 206 -42.54 -6.26 -6.03
N ALA A 207 -41.73 -5.59 -6.85
CA ALA A 207 -41.91 -5.45 -8.29
C ALA A 207 -41.32 -6.62 -9.11
N GLU A 208 -40.55 -7.49 -8.45
CA GLU A 208 -39.81 -8.57 -9.10
C GLU A 208 -40.58 -9.91 -9.06
N PRO A 209 -40.33 -10.83 -10.01
CA PRO A 209 -40.93 -12.16 -10.02
C PRO A 209 -40.75 -12.93 -8.70
N ALA A 210 -41.69 -13.84 -8.43
CA ALA A 210 -41.58 -14.78 -7.32
C ALA A 210 -40.34 -15.67 -7.50
N GLY A 211 -39.37 -15.52 -6.61
CA GLY A 211 -38.08 -16.24 -6.66
C GLY A 211 -36.85 -15.35 -6.93
N THR A 212 -37.01 -14.07 -7.30
CA THR A 212 -35.86 -13.15 -7.40
C THR A 212 -35.23 -12.95 -6.03
N GLU A 213 -33.91 -13.03 -5.92
CA GLU A 213 -33.20 -12.81 -4.66
C GLU A 213 -32.37 -11.53 -4.75
N LEU A 214 -32.23 -10.85 -3.61
CA LEU A 214 -31.36 -9.70 -3.45
C LEU A 214 -29.99 -10.17 -2.98
N LEU A 215 -28.93 -9.76 -3.66
CA LEU A 215 -27.56 -9.92 -3.17
C LEU A 215 -27.08 -8.61 -2.52
N ILE A 216 -26.74 -8.69 -1.23
CA ILE A 216 -25.99 -7.62 -0.55
C ILE A 216 -24.51 -8.00 -0.53
N VAL A 217 -23.67 -7.09 -1.01
CA VAL A 217 -22.21 -7.19 -0.94
C VAL A 217 -21.69 -6.11 0.01
N VAL A 218 -21.16 -6.54 1.15
CA VAL A 218 -20.47 -5.65 2.09
C VAL A 218 -18.97 -5.76 1.81
N ASP A 219 -18.42 -4.80 1.09
CA ASP A 219 -17.00 -4.74 0.74
C ASP A 219 -16.22 -3.95 1.80
N GLN A 220 -14.96 -4.30 2.03
CA GLN A 220 -14.15 -3.77 3.14
C GLN A 220 -14.85 -3.92 4.50
N PHE A 221 -15.34 -5.13 4.80
CA PHE A 221 -16.02 -5.46 6.05
C PHE A 221 -15.17 -5.14 7.29
N GLU A 222 -13.84 -5.13 7.15
CA GLU A 222 -12.92 -4.73 8.19
C GLU A 222 -13.18 -3.32 8.77
N GLU A 223 -13.80 -2.42 8.01
CA GLU A 223 -14.09 -1.05 8.48
C GLU A 223 -14.99 -1.03 9.72
N LEU A 224 -15.80 -2.08 9.92
CA LEU A 224 -16.61 -2.23 11.13
C LEU A 224 -15.75 -2.35 12.40
N PHE A 225 -14.52 -2.84 12.29
CA PHE A 225 -13.62 -3.00 13.43
C PHE A 225 -12.69 -1.80 13.63
N THR A 226 -12.64 -0.88 12.67
CA THR A 226 -11.73 0.27 12.70
C THR A 226 -12.43 1.61 12.80
N LEU A 227 -13.63 1.75 12.20
CA LEU A 227 -14.36 3.02 12.10
C LEU A 227 -15.66 3.03 12.90
N CYS A 228 -16.24 1.85 13.16
CA CYS A 228 -17.55 1.73 13.80
C CYS A 228 -17.43 1.42 15.29
N SER A 229 -18.37 1.94 16.08
CA SER A 229 -18.49 1.62 17.50
C SER A 229 -18.89 0.16 17.72
N ASP A 230 -18.55 -0.40 18.89
CA ASP A 230 -18.84 -1.79 19.21
C ASP A 230 -20.35 -2.11 19.20
N ASP A 231 -21.17 -1.19 19.72
CA ASP A 231 -22.62 -1.33 19.78
C ASP A 231 -23.25 -1.32 18.38
N GLU A 232 -22.87 -0.34 17.55
CA GLU A 232 -23.40 -0.20 16.19
C GLU A 232 -22.94 -1.37 15.29
N ARG A 233 -21.70 -1.84 15.46
CA ARG A 233 -21.20 -3.05 14.82
C ARG A 233 -22.03 -4.27 15.21
N ALA A 234 -22.25 -4.48 16.51
CA ALA A 234 -23.00 -5.65 16.99
C ALA A 234 -24.44 -5.65 16.45
N GLN A 235 -25.10 -4.48 16.44
CA GLN A 235 -26.44 -4.33 15.90
C GLN A 235 -26.49 -4.59 14.39
N PHE A 236 -25.54 -4.04 13.63
CA PHE A 236 -25.46 -4.22 12.18
C PHE A 236 -25.25 -5.68 11.79
N VAL A 237 -24.25 -6.35 12.39
CA VAL A 237 -23.97 -7.76 12.10
C VAL A 237 -25.15 -8.63 12.48
N THR A 238 -25.70 -8.45 13.70
CA THR A 238 -26.86 -9.24 14.15
C THR A 238 -28.04 -9.08 13.20
N THR A 239 -28.27 -7.84 12.73
CA THR A 239 -29.34 -7.53 11.78
C THR A 239 -29.18 -8.30 10.45
N LEU A 240 -27.99 -8.26 9.85
CA LEU A 240 -27.70 -8.93 8.59
C LEU A 240 -27.74 -10.47 8.71
N LEU A 241 -27.10 -11.03 9.74
CA LEU A 241 -27.03 -12.48 9.93
C LEU A 241 -28.42 -13.07 10.21
N THR A 242 -29.19 -12.42 11.08
CA THR A 242 -30.56 -12.87 11.40
C THR A 242 -31.44 -12.82 10.16
N ALA A 243 -31.41 -11.73 9.39
CA ALA A 243 -32.19 -11.62 8.15
C ALA A 243 -31.80 -12.67 7.10
N THR A 244 -30.53 -13.07 7.04
CA THR A 244 -30.02 -14.07 6.10
C THR A 244 -30.37 -15.50 6.52
N ALA A 245 -30.44 -15.77 7.82
CA ALA A 245 -30.70 -17.11 8.37
C ALA A 245 -32.18 -17.55 8.33
N MET A 246 -33.13 -16.65 8.03
CA MET A 246 -34.55 -16.98 8.00
C MET A 246 -34.92 -17.89 6.82
N ALA A 247 -35.84 -18.84 7.04
CA ALA A 247 -36.23 -19.83 6.02
C ALA A 247 -36.89 -19.21 4.79
N ASP A 248 -37.66 -18.12 4.96
CA ASP A 248 -38.34 -17.36 3.90
C ASP A 248 -37.46 -16.25 3.30
N SER A 249 -36.17 -16.19 3.68
CA SER A 249 -35.30 -15.11 3.26
C SER A 249 -35.09 -15.12 1.74
N ARG A 250 -35.18 -13.94 1.12
CA ARG A 250 -34.77 -13.69 -0.28
C ARG A 250 -33.44 -12.93 -0.33
N LEU A 251 -32.71 -12.90 0.78
CA LEU A 251 -31.41 -12.24 0.92
C LEU A 251 -30.28 -13.24 0.78
N ARG A 252 -29.31 -12.90 -0.06
CA ARG A 252 -27.97 -13.48 -0.07
C ARG A 252 -26.96 -12.40 0.34
N LEU A 253 -25.93 -12.81 1.06
CA LEU A 253 -24.95 -11.90 1.64
C LEU A 253 -23.54 -12.35 1.27
N VAL A 254 -22.74 -11.42 0.77
CA VAL A 254 -21.30 -11.62 0.54
C VAL A 254 -20.53 -10.59 1.35
N LEU A 255 -19.68 -11.06 2.25
CA LEU A 255 -18.80 -10.21 3.05
C LEU A 255 -17.39 -10.29 2.49
N ALA A 256 -16.83 -9.16 2.05
CA ALA A 256 -15.44 -9.10 1.62
C ALA A 256 -14.59 -8.55 2.77
N VAL A 257 -13.64 -9.33 3.25
CA VAL A 257 -12.77 -8.95 4.36
C VAL A 257 -11.31 -9.17 3.99
N ARG A 258 -10.43 -8.40 4.60
CA ARG A 258 -9.00 -8.67 4.51
C ARG A 258 -8.57 -9.84 5.40
N ALA A 259 -7.57 -10.58 4.95
CA ALA A 259 -7.05 -11.76 5.67
C ALA A 259 -6.56 -11.44 7.09
N ASP A 260 -5.98 -10.26 7.32
CA ASP A 260 -5.54 -9.81 8.65
C ASP A 260 -6.69 -9.58 9.63
N PHE A 261 -7.91 -9.34 9.16
CA PHE A 261 -9.10 -9.16 10.01
C PHE A 261 -9.92 -10.45 10.22
N GLU A 262 -9.50 -11.58 9.62
CA GLU A 262 -10.24 -12.84 9.71
C GLU A 262 -10.44 -13.31 11.16
N HIS A 263 -9.43 -13.15 12.01
CA HIS A 263 -9.50 -13.50 13.43
C HIS A 263 -10.56 -12.67 14.19
N ARG A 264 -10.72 -11.39 13.85
CA ARG A 264 -11.76 -10.53 14.44
C ARG A 264 -13.15 -10.94 13.96
N CYS A 265 -13.30 -11.31 12.69
CA CYS A 265 -14.54 -11.88 12.19
C CYS A 265 -14.90 -13.21 12.88
N ALA A 266 -13.92 -14.06 13.17
CA ALA A 266 -14.15 -15.32 13.90
C ALA A 266 -14.59 -15.09 15.35
N ALA A 267 -14.24 -13.96 15.97
CA ALA A 267 -14.70 -13.58 17.31
C ALA A 267 -16.16 -13.09 17.33
N VAL A 268 -16.76 -12.81 16.18
CA VAL A 268 -18.12 -12.31 16.07
C VAL A 268 -19.12 -13.48 16.07
N PRO A 269 -20.13 -13.48 16.96
CA PRO A 269 -21.14 -14.53 17.01
C PRO A 269 -21.84 -14.74 15.66
N GLY A 270 -21.95 -16.00 15.23
CA GLY A 270 -22.57 -16.39 13.96
C GLY A 270 -21.67 -16.31 12.73
N LEU A 271 -20.54 -15.58 12.77
CA LEU A 271 -19.57 -15.54 11.66
C LEU A 271 -18.53 -16.67 11.72
N ALA A 272 -18.22 -17.19 12.90
CA ALA A 272 -17.24 -18.27 13.07
C ALA A 272 -17.60 -19.52 12.25
N ASP A 273 -18.85 -19.99 12.35
CA ASP A 273 -19.33 -21.17 11.63
C ASP A 273 -19.35 -20.96 10.12
N VAL A 274 -19.70 -19.74 9.69
CA VAL A 274 -19.70 -19.33 8.28
C VAL A 274 -18.28 -19.31 7.74
N LEU A 275 -17.32 -18.75 8.48
CA LEU A 275 -15.90 -18.75 8.10
C LEU A 275 -15.33 -20.17 8.00
N ALA A 276 -15.86 -21.13 8.74
CA ALA A 276 -15.44 -22.53 8.64
C ALA A 276 -15.95 -23.20 7.36
N HIS A 277 -17.18 -22.91 6.92
CA HIS A 277 -17.86 -23.68 5.86
C HIS A 277 -18.03 -22.94 4.54
N ALA A 278 -18.22 -21.62 4.56
CA ALA A 278 -18.57 -20.77 3.42
C ALA A 278 -17.55 -19.64 3.17
N ARG A 279 -16.26 -19.88 3.51
CA ARG A 279 -15.16 -18.97 3.14
C ARG A 279 -14.62 -19.24 1.74
N LEU A 280 -14.29 -18.18 1.03
CA LEU A 280 -13.52 -18.22 -0.22
C LEU A 280 -12.27 -17.36 -0.06
N HIS A 281 -11.10 -17.95 -0.26
CA HIS A 281 -9.84 -17.21 -0.23
C HIS A 281 -9.49 -16.64 -1.61
N VAL A 282 -9.04 -15.40 -1.66
CA VAL A 282 -8.58 -14.69 -2.85
C VAL A 282 -7.07 -14.57 -2.77
N ASP A 283 -6.39 -15.56 -3.33
CA ASP A 283 -4.93 -15.58 -3.42
C ASP A 283 -4.39 -14.49 -4.37
N PRO A 284 -3.12 -14.08 -4.23
CA PRO A 284 -2.42 -13.33 -5.26
C PRO A 284 -2.54 -14.02 -6.63
N MET A 285 -2.64 -13.24 -7.71
CA MET A 285 -2.76 -13.80 -9.05
C MET A 285 -1.49 -14.59 -9.42
N THR A 286 -1.69 -15.77 -9.99
CA THR A 286 -0.59 -16.51 -10.61
C THR A 286 -0.06 -15.76 -11.82
N ALA A 287 1.15 -16.12 -12.29
CA ALA A 287 1.73 -15.50 -13.48
C ALA A 287 0.82 -15.62 -14.71
N ASP A 288 0.11 -16.74 -14.86
CA ASP A 288 -0.79 -16.97 -16.00
C ASP A 288 -2.10 -16.19 -15.89
N GLU A 289 -2.69 -16.16 -14.69
CA GLU A 289 -3.84 -15.31 -14.39
C GLU A 289 -3.52 -13.84 -14.67
N LEU A 290 -2.35 -13.38 -14.21
CA LEU A 290 -1.90 -12.01 -14.43
C LEU A 290 -1.64 -11.72 -15.91
N ARG A 291 -1.04 -12.65 -16.66
CA ARG A 291 -0.89 -12.50 -18.12
C ARG A 291 -2.25 -12.29 -18.77
N LEU A 292 -3.25 -13.11 -18.44
CA LEU A 292 -4.61 -12.96 -18.97
C LEU A 292 -5.26 -11.64 -18.56
N ALA A 293 -5.07 -11.21 -17.32
CA ALA A 293 -5.57 -9.93 -16.82
C ALA A 293 -4.96 -8.72 -17.55
N ILE A 294 -3.76 -8.86 -18.11
CA ILE A 294 -3.06 -7.81 -18.86
C ILE A 294 -3.40 -7.89 -20.36
N THR A 295 -3.30 -9.07 -20.97
CA THR A 295 -3.43 -9.22 -22.43
C THR A 295 -4.86 -9.13 -22.91
N THR A 296 -5.83 -9.65 -22.16
CA THR A 296 -7.24 -9.68 -22.59
C THR A 296 -7.83 -8.28 -22.72
N PRO A 297 -7.64 -7.35 -21.75
CA PRO A 297 -8.17 -5.99 -21.88
C PRO A 297 -7.53 -5.22 -23.03
N ALA A 298 -6.21 -5.38 -23.23
CA ALA A 298 -5.54 -4.79 -24.39
C ALA A 298 -6.09 -5.33 -25.70
N THR A 299 -6.28 -6.65 -25.84
CA THR A 299 -6.83 -7.26 -27.04
C THR A 299 -8.23 -6.74 -27.35
N ARG A 300 -9.09 -6.61 -26.33
CA ARG A 300 -10.44 -6.04 -26.48
C ARG A 300 -10.43 -4.56 -26.86
N ALA A 301 -9.44 -3.81 -26.38
CA ALA A 301 -9.16 -2.44 -26.83
C ALA A 301 -8.38 -2.37 -28.15
N ARG A 302 -8.23 -3.49 -28.88
CA ARG A 302 -7.47 -3.61 -30.14
C ARG A 302 -6.02 -3.11 -30.03
N CYS A 303 -5.43 -3.32 -28.86
CA CYS A 303 -4.05 -2.99 -28.55
C CYS A 303 -3.20 -4.25 -28.43
N MET A 304 -1.96 -4.18 -28.92
CA MET A 304 -0.93 -5.20 -28.71
C MET A 304 -0.04 -4.82 -27.53
N ILE A 305 0.59 -5.81 -26.90
CA ILE A 305 1.54 -5.61 -25.80
C ILE A 305 2.86 -6.26 -26.20
N GLU A 306 3.95 -5.52 -26.08
CA GLU A 306 5.28 -6.07 -26.27
C GLU A 306 5.60 -7.17 -25.25
N THR A 307 6.16 -8.30 -25.71
CA THR A 307 6.56 -9.40 -24.82
C THR A 307 7.53 -8.97 -23.71
N PRO A 308 8.55 -8.11 -23.95
CA PRO A 308 9.39 -7.55 -22.89
C PRO A 308 8.60 -6.77 -21.83
N LEU A 309 7.59 -5.99 -22.21
CA LEU A 309 6.72 -5.28 -21.28
C LEU A 309 5.92 -6.26 -20.41
N LEU A 310 5.26 -7.23 -21.04
CA LEU A 310 4.47 -8.24 -20.32
C LEU A 310 5.32 -9.00 -19.30
N THR A 311 6.52 -9.42 -19.70
CA THR A 311 7.47 -10.13 -18.83
C THR A 311 7.88 -9.27 -17.63
N THR A 312 8.19 -7.99 -17.88
CA THR A 312 8.59 -7.04 -16.83
C THR A 312 7.47 -6.82 -15.81
N VAL A 313 6.24 -6.58 -16.29
CA VAL A 313 5.07 -6.34 -15.43
C VAL A 313 4.71 -7.56 -14.59
N VAL A 314 4.78 -8.77 -15.17
CA VAL A 314 4.52 -10.02 -14.42
C VAL A 314 5.59 -10.27 -13.36
N ALA A 315 6.86 -10.01 -13.67
CA ALA A 315 7.93 -10.13 -12.69
C ALA A 315 7.74 -9.15 -11.52
N LEU A 316 7.42 -7.88 -11.79
CA LEU A 316 7.15 -6.87 -10.76
C LEU A 316 6.00 -7.28 -9.84
N ALA A 317 4.91 -7.82 -10.40
CA ALA A 317 3.77 -8.26 -9.59
C ALA A 317 4.11 -9.38 -8.61
N HIS A 318 5.05 -10.25 -8.97
CA HIS A 318 5.43 -11.39 -8.15
C HIS A 318 6.30 -10.97 -6.96
N VAL A 319 7.14 -9.96 -7.15
CA VAL A 319 8.01 -9.41 -6.09
C VAL A 319 7.19 -8.60 -5.07
N HIS A 320 6.07 -8.01 -5.48
CA HIS A 320 5.35 -7.02 -4.70
C HIS A 320 3.91 -7.45 -4.35
N PRO A 321 3.65 -7.91 -3.11
CA PRO A 321 2.31 -8.19 -2.64
C PRO A 321 1.38 -6.97 -2.77
N GLY A 322 0.17 -7.15 -3.29
CA GLY A 322 -0.80 -6.06 -3.43
C GLY A 322 -0.54 -5.08 -4.59
N ALA A 323 0.37 -5.41 -5.52
CA ALA A 323 0.75 -4.52 -6.63
C ALA A 323 -0.33 -4.30 -7.70
N LEU A 324 -1.41 -5.11 -7.76
CA LEU A 324 -2.37 -5.07 -8.88
C LEU A 324 -2.95 -3.67 -9.19
N PRO A 325 -3.38 -2.85 -8.20
CA PRO A 325 -3.86 -1.49 -8.49
C PRO A 325 -2.80 -0.60 -9.14
N TRP A 326 -1.54 -0.73 -8.71
CA TRP A 326 -0.41 0.02 -9.24
C TRP A 326 0.01 -0.44 -10.63
N LEU A 327 -0.02 -1.75 -10.88
CA LEU A 327 0.20 -2.29 -12.23
C LEU A 327 -0.89 -1.82 -13.18
N SER A 328 -2.15 -1.82 -12.75
CA SER A 328 -3.26 -1.24 -13.51
C SER A 328 -3.04 0.25 -13.81
N LEU A 329 -2.47 1.02 -12.86
CA LEU A 329 -2.12 2.42 -13.08
C LEU A 329 -0.98 2.57 -14.09
N ALA A 330 0.10 1.82 -13.93
CA ALA A 330 1.24 1.86 -14.83
C ALA A 330 0.84 1.45 -16.26
N LEU A 331 -0.01 0.42 -16.41
CA LEU A 331 -0.55 0.00 -17.70
C LEU A 331 -1.48 1.05 -18.32
N ARG A 332 -2.31 1.73 -17.51
CA ARG A 332 -3.14 2.86 -17.99
C ARG A 332 -2.29 4.03 -18.49
N LEU A 333 -1.23 4.35 -17.76
CA LEU A 333 -0.28 5.40 -18.12
C LEU A 333 0.56 5.02 -19.34
N THR A 334 0.87 3.73 -19.51
CA THR A 334 1.56 3.18 -20.69
C THR A 334 0.63 3.24 -21.90
N TRP A 335 -0.65 2.90 -21.72
CA TRP A 335 -1.67 2.96 -22.77
C TRP A 335 -1.87 4.38 -23.31
N ARG A 336 -1.77 5.40 -22.45
CA ARG A 336 -1.81 6.82 -22.86
C ARG A 336 -0.59 7.24 -23.68
N ARG A 337 0.54 6.53 -23.52
CA ARG A 337 1.83 6.77 -24.20
C ARG A 337 2.15 5.69 -25.24
N ARG A 338 1.14 4.94 -25.68
CA ARG A 338 1.34 3.82 -26.61
C ARG A 338 1.83 4.33 -27.97
N SER A 339 2.60 3.52 -28.66
CA SER A 339 3.00 3.80 -30.04
C SER A 339 1.98 3.15 -30.98
N GLY A 340 1.10 3.97 -31.56
CA GLY A 340 -0.02 3.51 -32.38
C GLY A 340 -0.97 2.61 -31.59
N THR A 341 -1.02 1.32 -31.93
CA THR A 341 -1.82 0.30 -31.23
C THR A 341 -1.01 -0.56 -30.27
N THR A 342 0.26 -0.25 -30.03
CA THR A 342 1.16 -1.12 -29.22
C THR A 342 1.58 -0.46 -27.92
N LEU A 343 1.34 -1.15 -26.80
CA LEU A 343 1.94 -0.83 -25.50
C LEU A 343 3.39 -1.33 -25.50
N THR A 344 4.33 -0.39 -25.39
CA THR A 344 5.76 -0.66 -25.51
C THR A 344 6.44 -0.63 -24.14
N LEU A 345 7.53 -1.40 -24.01
CA LEU A 345 8.38 -1.34 -22.82
C LEU A 345 8.98 0.06 -22.66
N ALA A 346 9.35 0.71 -23.77
CA ALA A 346 9.85 2.09 -23.75
C ALA A 346 8.79 3.07 -23.19
N GLY A 347 7.53 2.92 -23.58
CA GLY A 347 6.43 3.73 -23.05
C GLY A 347 6.19 3.50 -21.56
N PHE A 348 6.38 2.26 -21.08
CA PHE A 348 6.33 1.93 -19.66
C PHE A 348 7.51 2.54 -18.88
N GLN A 349 8.74 2.40 -19.38
CA GLN A 349 9.94 2.97 -18.78
C GLN A 349 9.94 4.51 -18.78
N ALA A 350 9.32 5.13 -19.78
CA ALA A 350 9.16 6.58 -19.87
C ALA A 350 8.22 7.18 -18.81
N ILE A 351 7.43 6.34 -18.11
CA ILE A 351 6.61 6.77 -16.98
C ILE A 351 7.49 7.07 -15.74
N GLY A 352 8.70 6.54 -15.70
CA GLY A 352 9.61 6.58 -14.56
C GLY A 352 9.66 5.24 -13.80
N GLU A 353 10.57 5.14 -12.83
CA GLU A 353 10.62 4.01 -11.92
C GLU A 353 9.30 3.88 -11.14
N PHE A 354 8.92 2.64 -10.78
CA PHE A 354 7.67 2.35 -10.07
C PHE A 354 7.49 3.21 -8.80
N GLY A 355 8.59 3.51 -8.08
CA GLY A 355 8.58 4.41 -6.93
C GLY A 355 8.20 5.86 -7.28
N GLY A 356 8.55 6.36 -8.46
CA GLY A 356 8.22 7.72 -8.89
C GLY A 356 6.72 7.96 -9.07
N LEU A 357 5.96 6.93 -9.46
CA LEU A 357 4.49 7.00 -9.52
C LEU A 357 3.85 7.08 -8.13
N MET A 358 4.37 6.30 -7.18
CA MET A 358 3.94 6.35 -5.78
C MET A 358 4.21 7.73 -5.18
N ALA A 359 5.42 8.26 -5.43
CA ALA A 359 5.85 9.57 -4.96
C ALA A 359 4.98 10.69 -5.55
N SER A 360 4.67 10.63 -6.84
CA SER A 360 3.75 11.60 -7.47
C SER A 360 2.36 11.55 -6.84
N ALA A 361 1.81 10.36 -6.60
CA ALA A 361 0.50 10.22 -5.96
C ALA A 361 0.50 10.74 -4.51
N ALA A 362 1.58 10.48 -3.76
CA ALA A 362 1.76 11.02 -2.42
C ALA A 362 1.87 12.54 -2.42
N GLU A 363 2.63 13.10 -3.35
CA GLU A 363 2.79 14.55 -3.52
C GLU A 363 1.47 15.22 -3.95
N ASP A 364 0.73 14.61 -4.88
CA ASP A 364 -0.58 15.11 -5.32
C ASP A 364 -1.53 15.20 -4.13
N VAL A 365 -1.68 14.12 -3.34
CA VAL A 365 -2.52 14.14 -2.12
C VAL A 365 -2.03 15.21 -1.16
N PHE A 366 -0.73 15.25 -0.85
CA PHE A 366 -0.16 16.22 0.07
C PHE A 366 -0.43 17.67 -0.36
N SER A 367 -0.35 17.95 -1.66
CA SER A 367 -0.59 19.29 -2.22
C SER A 367 -2.04 19.76 -2.07
N THR A 368 -3.00 18.81 -1.98
CA THR A 368 -4.42 19.14 -1.75
C THR A 368 -4.78 19.37 -0.28
N LEU A 369 -3.89 19.02 0.65
CA LEU A 369 -4.11 19.19 2.08
C LEU A 369 -3.96 20.66 2.51
N SER A 370 -4.79 21.09 3.46
CA SER A 370 -4.64 22.38 4.15
C SER A 370 -3.39 22.41 5.03
N ARG A 371 -2.92 23.60 5.44
CA ARG A 371 -1.71 23.73 6.29
C ARG A 371 -1.78 22.91 7.60
N PRO A 372 -2.91 22.86 8.33
CA PRO A 372 -3.04 21.98 9.49
C PRO A 372 -2.97 20.49 9.13
N GLU A 373 -3.64 20.06 8.07
CA GLU A 373 -3.61 18.67 7.58
C GLU A 373 -2.21 18.27 7.08
N GLN A 374 -1.46 19.18 6.46
CA GLN A 374 -0.07 18.95 6.04
C GLN A 374 0.87 18.73 7.23
N ALA A 375 0.67 19.45 8.34
CA ALA A 375 1.43 19.24 9.57
C ALA A 375 1.13 17.85 10.16
N VAL A 376 -0.14 17.47 10.22
CA VAL A 376 -0.57 16.12 10.64
C VAL A 376 0.02 15.05 9.72
N ALA A 377 -0.02 15.24 8.40
CA ALA A 377 0.58 14.31 7.45
C ALA A 377 2.09 14.16 7.66
N ARG A 378 2.82 15.25 7.86
CA ARG A 378 4.26 15.20 8.14
C ARG A 378 4.56 14.38 9.40
N ASP A 379 3.85 14.65 10.49
CA ASP A 379 4.03 13.91 11.75
C ASP A 379 3.65 12.42 11.59
N LEU A 380 2.56 12.14 10.87
CA LEU A 380 2.10 10.80 10.53
C LEU A 380 3.20 10.01 9.79
N PHE A 381 3.74 10.54 8.69
CA PHE A 381 4.78 9.86 7.91
C PHE A 381 6.09 9.69 8.69
N ARG A 382 6.47 10.67 9.52
CA ARG A 382 7.64 10.55 10.40
C ARG A 382 7.49 9.46 11.46
N ARG A 383 6.26 9.14 11.87
CA ARG A 383 5.96 8.04 12.80
C ARG A 383 5.94 6.67 12.14
N LEU A 384 5.52 6.62 10.87
CA LEU A 384 5.43 5.39 10.09
C LEU A 384 6.79 4.81 9.71
N VAL A 385 7.85 5.62 9.77
CA VAL A 385 9.20 5.25 9.37
C VAL A 385 10.11 5.19 10.59
N ASP A 386 10.67 4.00 10.84
CA ASP A 386 11.63 3.82 11.94
C ASP A 386 13.06 4.15 11.46
N PRO A 387 13.81 5.08 12.08
CA PRO A 387 15.19 5.34 11.69
C PRO A 387 16.12 4.26 12.27
N GLY A 388 16.20 3.12 11.60
CA GLY A 388 17.24 2.09 11.76
C GLY A 388 18.03 1.91 10.46
N ASP A 389 19.04 1.02 10.43
CA ASP A 389 19.80 0.69 9.22
C ASP A 389 18.91 0.18 8.06
N ARG A 390 17.71 -0.28 8.39
CA ARG A 390 16.59 -0.40 7.45
C ARG A 390 15.34 0.24 8.05
N PRO A 391 14.65 1.11 7.32
CA PRO A 391 13.40 1.70 7.77
C PRO A 391 12.34 0.61 7.91
N LEU A 392 11.99 0.29 9.16
CA LEU A 392 10.88 -0.61 9.48
C LEU A 392 9.58 0.20 9.57
N PHE A 393 8.49 -0.33 9.01
CA PHE A 393 7.19 0.31 9.12
C PHE A 393 6.61 0.08 10.51
N ARG A 394 6.25 1.16 11.19
CA ARG A 394 5.45 1.05 12.41
C ARG A 394 3.98 0.99 12.06
N THR A 395 3.29 0.16 12.80
CA THR A 395 1.84 0.10 12.80
C THR A 395 1.33 0.66 14.13
N PHE A 396 0.37 1.59 14.09
CA PHE A 396 -0.24 2.15 15.30
C PHE A 396 -1.76 2.24 15.14
N ASP A 397 -2.47 2.09 16.26
CA ASP A 397 -3.92 2.18 16.33
C ASP A 397 -4.35 3.65 16.19
N THR A 398 -5.20 3.92 15.20
CA THR A 398 -5.72 5.26 14.93
C THR A 398 -6.65 5.77 16.03
N GLY A 399 -7.31 4.87 16.77
CA GLY A 399 -8.12 5.20 17.93
C GLY A 399 -7.30 5.70 19.12
N GLU A 400 -5.99 5.48 19.09
CA GLU A 400 -5.08 5.98 20.10
C GLU A 400 -4.54 7.39 19.77
N LEU A 401 -4.90 8.06 18.66
CA LEU A 401 -4.33 9.36 18.29
C LEU A 401 -5.14 10.57 18.80
N ASP A 402 -4.46 11.56 19.39
CA ASP A 402 -5.07 12.84 19.77
C ASP A 402 -5.34 13.72 18.52
N GLY A 403 -6.52 14.35 18.42
CA GLY A 403 -6.96 15.03 17.18
C GLY A 403 -7.59 14.10 16.12
N ALA A 404 -8.25 13.03 16.57
CA ALA A 404 -8.76 11.91 15.77
C ALA A 404 -9.49 12.25 14.44
N PRO A 405 -10.34 13.29 14.30
CA PRO A 405 -11.10 13.50 13.06
C PRO A 405 -10.19 13.91 11.90
N VAL A 406 -9.35 14.93 12.09
CA VAL A 406 -8.45 15.45 11.04
C VAL A 406 -7.42 14.40 10.66
N THR A 407 -6.96 13.62 11.63
CA THR A 407 -5.96 12.56 11.38
C THR A 407 -6.56 11.39 10.63
N ALA A 408 -7.79 10.97 10.97
CA ALA A 408 -8.51 9.95 10.22
C ALA A 408 -8.76 10.37 8.78
N ASP A 409 -9.18 11.62 8.54
CA ASP A 409 -9.39 12.15 7.19
C ASP A 409 -8.10 12.14 6.36
N VAL A 410 -6.98 12.57 6.95
CA VAL A 410 -5.67 12.55 6.28
C VAL A 410 -5.24 11.12 5.96
N ILE A 411 -5.34 10.19 6.91
CA ILE A 411 -5.03 8.77 6.71
C ILE A 411 -5.89 8.22 5.58
N GLU A 412 -7.19 8.50 5.58
CA GLU A 412 -8.11 8.01 4.58
C GLU A 412 -7.73 8.51 3.17
N ARG A 413 -7.41 9.80 3.01
CA ARG A 413 -6.96 10.33 1.71
C ARG A 413 -5.72 9.62 1.18
N PHE A 414 -4.74 9.33 2.04
CA PHE A 414 -3.54 8.59 1.65
C PHE A 414 -3.79 7.08 1.43
N VAL A 415 -4.74 6.47 2.15
CA VAL A 415 -5.20 5.08 1.92
C VAL A 415 -5.93 4.96 0.58
N GLN A 416 -6.82 5.92 0.27
CA GLN A 416 -7.52 6.02 -1.01
C GLN A 416 -6.54 6.18 -2.18
N ALA A 417 -5.49 6.99 -1.99
CA ALA A 417 -4.39 7.13 -2.95
C ALA A 417 -3.41 5.95 -2.95
N ARG A 418 -3.62 4.93 -2.11
CA ARG A 418 -2.79 3.72 -2.00
C ARG A 418 -1.34 3.97 -1.60
N VAL A 419 -1.09 5.10 -0.94
CA VAL A 419 0.21 5.45 -0.34
C VAL A 419 0.34 4.79 1.04
N LEU A 420 -0.77 4.74 1.78
CA LEU A 420 -0.89 4.05 3.06
C LEU A 420 -1.77 2.81 2.94
N VAL A 421 -1.53 1.85 3.83
CA VAL A 421 -2.39 0.69 4.06
C VAL A 421 -2.79 0.73 5.53
N HIS A 422 -4.09 0.77 5.79
CA HIS A 422 -4.63 0.64 7.14
C HIS A 422 -5.06 -0.81 7.37
N ASP A 423 -4.47 -1.49 8.35
CA ASP A 423 -4.61 -2.93 8.62
C ASP A 423 -5.02 -3.22 10.07
N ALA A 424 -5.22 -4.49 10.44
CA ALA A 424 -5.68 -4.86 11.79
C ALA A 424 -4.69 -4.49 12.91
N HIS A 425 -3.43 -4.24 12.54
CA HIS A 425 -2.37 -3.80 13.42
C HIS A 425 -2.19 -2.27 13.39
N GLY A 426 -2.94 -1.56 12.53
CA GLY A 426 -2.94 -0.10 12.36
C GLY A 426 -2.48 0.39 10.99
N VAL A 427 -1.97 1.62 10.89
CA VAL A 427 -1.55 2.24 9.61
C VAL A 427 -0.09 1.94 9.28
N ARG A 428 0.22 1.58 8.03
CA ARG A 428 1.59 1.39 7.50
C ARG A 428 1.75 1.97 6.08
N LEU A 429 2.99 2.15 5.63
CA LEU A 429 3.26 2.48 4.22
C LEU A 429 2.86 1.31 3.30
N ALA A 430 2.32 1.64 2.13
CA ALA A 430 1.98 0.64 1.13
C ALA A 430 3.23 -0.05 0.56
N HIS A 431 4.33 0.69 0.43
CA HIS A 431 5.58 0.21 -0.14
C HIS A 431 6.80 0.97 0.40
N ASP A 432 7.92 0.26 0.59
CA ASP A 432 9.22 0.82 0.99
C ASP A 432 9.88 1.73 -0.04
N THR A 433 9.64 1.52 -1.35
CA THR A 433 10.13 2.39 -2.43
C THR A 433 9.73 3.85 -2.28
N LEU A 434 8.69 4.17 -1.49
CA LEU A 434 8.30 5.55 -1.24
C LEU A 434 9.40 6.33 -0.49
N LEU A 435 10.20 5.65 0.33
CA LEU A 435 11.25 6.27 1.15
C LEU A 435 12.36 6.87 0.28
N ASP A 436 12.76 6.14 -0.75
CA ASP A 436 13.79 6.56 -1.70
C ASP A 436 13.21 7.45 -2.80
N ALA A 437 11.96 7.21 -3.21
CA ALA A 437 11.38 7.86 -4.37
C ALA A 437 10.63 9.17 -4.07
N TRP A 438 10.28 9.49 -2.81
CA TRP A 438 9.57 10.72 -2.45
C TRP A 438 10.48 11.72 -1.71
N PRO A 439 11.06 12.72 -2.41
CA PRO A 439 12.08 13.60 -1.84
C PRO A 439 11.63 14.37 -0.59
N ARG A 440 10.32 14.67 -0.51
CA ARG A 440 9.71 15.36 0.63
C ARG A 440 9.75 14.51 1.90
N LEU A 441 9.48 13.21 1.78
CA LEU A 441 9.59 12.28 2.89
C LEU A 441 11.04 12.15 3.37
N THR A 442 11.98 12.04 2.43
CA THR A 442 13.42 12.04 2.75
C THR A 442 13.81 13.31 3.51
N THR A 443 13.34 14.48 3.04
CA THR A 443 13.57 15.76 3.71
C THR A 443 13.04 15.77 5.13
N TRP A 444 11.82 15.28 5.36
CA TRP A 444 11.23 15.21 6.71
C TRP A 444 11.96 14.29 7.67
N LEU A 445 12.56 13.22 7.15
CA LEU A 445 13.34 12.29 7.95
C LEU A 445 14.72 12.87 8.28
N ASP A 446 15.29 13.69 7.39
CA ASP A 446 16.60 14.32 7.55
C ASP A 446 16.59 15.61 8.40
N GLU A 447 15.45 16.30 8.48
CA GLU A 447 15.33 17.62 9.13
C GLU A 447 15.72 17.65 10.62
N ASP A 448 15.34 16.62 11.39
CA ASP A 448 15.75 16.52 12.81
C ASP A 448 15.80 15.04 13.28
N PRO A 449 16.96 14.39 13.19
CA PRO A 449 17.13 13.02 13.66
C PRO A 449 17.09 12.88 15.18
N ALA A 450 17.33 13.95 15.95
CA ALA A 450 17.23 13.93 17.41
C ALA A 450 15.76 13.91 17.84
N ASP A 451 14.93 14.62 17.08
CA ASP A 451 13.48 14.66 17.24
C ASP A 451 12.82 13.29 17.07
N LEU A 452 13.17 12.57 15.99
CA LEU A 452 12.68 11.22 15.74
C LEU A 452 13.14 10.23 16.83
N ARG A 453 14.37 10.40 17.32
CA ARG A 453 14.92 9.59 18.42
C ARG A 453 14.15 9.81 19.73
N ALA A 454 13.93 11.06 20.13
CA ALA A 454 13.17 11.38 21.34
C ALA A 454 11.73 10.82 21.29
N HIS A 455 11.08 10.90 20.12
CA HIS A 455 9.77 10.28 19.92
C HIS A 455 9.82 8.75 20.10
N ARG A 456 10.80 8.07 19.48
CA ARG A 456 10.98 6.62 19.61
C ARG A 456 11.18 6.21 21.06
N GLU A 457 12.05 6.90 21.79
CA GLU A 457 12.33 6.60 23.19
C GLU A 457 11.07 6.74 24.05
N LEU A 458 10.24 7.75 23.79
CA LEU A 458 8.94 7.91 24.44
C LEU A 458 8.01 6.73 24.13
N SER A 459 7.80 6.39 22.85
CA SER A 459 6.89 5.29 22.48
C SER A 459 7.36 3.94 23.05
N GLN A 460 8.67 3.68 23.10
CA GLN A 460 9.24 2.48 23.73
C GLN A 460 8.99 2.47 25.25
N ALA A 461 9.22 3.59 25.94
CA ALA A 461 8.94 3.70 27.37
C ALA A 461 7.46 3.46 27.70
N VAL A 462 6.55 4.02 26.89
CA VAL A 462 5.09 3.80 27.00
C VAL A 462 4.74 2.32 26.82
N SER A 463 5.33 1.65 25.82
CA SER A 463 5.10 0.22 25.59
C SER A 463 5.55 -0.64 26.78
N VAL A 464 6.69 -0.32 27.40
CA VAL A 464 7.16 -1.01 28.61
C VAL A 464 6.22 -0.71 29.79
N TRP A 465 5.88 0.55 30.03
CA TRP A 465 4.97 0.96 31.09
C TRP A 465 3.60 0.28 31.01
N ARG A 466 3.01 0.18 29.81
CA ARG A 466 1.74 -0.54 29.59
C ARG A 466 1.86 -2.04 29.83
N ARG A 467 2.96 -2.68 29.41
CA ARG A 467 3.20 -4.12 29.65
C ARG A 467 3.36 -4.45 31.14
N HIS A 468 3.77 -3.48 31.94
CA HIS A 468 3.94 -3.62 33.39
C HIS A 468 2.80 -2.96 34.18
N ASP A 469 1.58 -3.01 33.65
CA ASP A 469 0.35 -2.54 34.32
C ASP A 469 0.46 -1.10 34.88
N GLN A 470 1.10 -0.23 34.10
CA GLN A 470 1.28 1.18 34.42
C GLN A 470 2.09 1.44 35.71
N ASP A 471 3.09 0.59 36.03
CA ASP A 471 3.95 0.74 37.22
C ASP A 471 4.56 2.15 37.35
N PRO A 472 4.29 2.88 38.46
CA PRO A 472 4.86 4.20 38.75
C PRO A 472 6.39 4.27 38.80
N CYS A 473 7.07 3.12 38.94
CA CYS A 473 8.54 3.03 38.94
C CYS A 473 9.14 3.26 37.54
N LEU A 474 8.35 3.06 36.49
CA LEU A 474 8.79 3.20 35.09
C LEU A 474 8.57 4.60 34.52
N LEU A 475 7.87 5.49 35.25
CA LEU A 475 7.62 6.87 34.83
C LEU A 475 8.91 7.68 34.66
N LEU A 476 8.90 8.63 33.72
CA LEU A 476 10.04 9.52 33.48
C LEU A 476 10.25 10.44 34.70
N ARG A 477 11.51 10.70 35.05
CA ARG A 477 11.88 11.57 36.18
C ARG A 477 13.09 12.46 35.86
N GLY A 478 13.14 13.65 36.45
CA GLY A 478 14.32 14.51 36.45
C GLY A 478 14.69 15.04 35.06
N GLY A 479 15.99 15.04 34.73
CA GLY A 479 16.51 15.65 33.50
C GLY A 479 15.91 15.06 32.23
N TYR A 480 15.56 13.78 32.24
CA TYR A 480 14.94 13.11 31.10
C TYR A 480 13.48 13.55 30.88
N LEU A 481 12.69 13.66 31.96
CA LEU A 481 11.35 14.23 31.89
C LEU A 481 11.40 15.69 31.43
N THR A 482 12.39 16.47 31.89
CA THR A 482 12.57 17.86 31.44
C THR A 482 12.85 17.95 29.94
N ALA A 483 13.71 17.08 29.42
CA ALA A 483 14.04 17.01 27.99
C ALA A 483 12.84 16.60 27.14
N ILE A 484 12.15 15.52 27.51
CA ILE A 484 10.95 15.05 26.80
C ILE A 484 9.80 16.06 26.89
N ARG A 485 9.63 16.72 28.04
CA ARG A 485 8.62 17.78 28.21
C ARG A 485 8.93 18.98 27.33
N ALA A 486 10.20 19.41 27.25
CA ALA A 486 10.61 20.49 26.36
C ALA A 486 10.37 20.13 24.89
N TRP A 487 10.69 18.89 24.52
CA TRP A 487 10.44 18.32 23.20
C TRP A 487 8.94 18.26 22.83
N ALA A 488 8.08 17.91 23.80
CA ALA A 488 6.62 17.84 23.66
C ALA A 488 5.90 19.21 23.73
N ARG A 489 6.61 20.33 23.88
CA ARG A 489 5.99 21.68 23.88
C ARG A 489 5.50 22.12 22.50
N HIS A 490 6.05 21.55 21.43
CA HIS A 490 5.59 21.82 20.08
C HIS A 490 4.35 20.96 19.76
N PRO A 491 3.36 21.49 19.01
CA PRO A 491 2.22 20.70 18.58
C PRO A 491 2.71 19.51 17.76
N ARG A 492 2.42 18.31 18.25
CA ARG A 492 2.80 17.04 17.63
C ARG A 492 1.64 16.10 17.74
N LEU A 493 1.54 15.19 16.78
CA LEU A 493 0.70 14.03 16.94
C LEU A 493 1.27 13.18 18.10
N LEU A 494 0.54 13.03 19.20
CA LEU A 494 0.83 12.09 20.29
C LEU A 494 -0.34 11.11 20.40
N THR A 495 -0.05 9.90 20.89
CA THR A 495 -1.10 8.96 21.25
C THR A 495 -1.69 9.31 22.61
N ILE A 496 -2.94 8.91 22.87
CA ILE A 496 -3.61 8.98 24.16
C ILE A 496 -2.74 8.33 25.24
N HIS A 497 -2.03 7.24 24.93
CA HIS A 497 -1.13 6.57 25.87
C HIS A 497 0.18 7.33 26.10
N GLU A 498 0.77 7.92 25.07
CA GLU A 498 1.94 8.78 25.24
C GLU A 498 1.58 10.03 26.05
N GLN A 499 0.42 10.64 25.77
CA GLN A 499 -0.09 11.77 26.53
C GLN A 499 -0.35 11.38 27.99
N ALA A 500 -1.06 10.28 28.24
CA ALA A 500 -1.31 9.77 29.58
C ALA A 500 -0.02 9.44 30.35
N TYR A 501 0.99 8.88 29.68
CA TYR A 501 2.29 8.60 30.28
C TYR A 501 3.07 9.87 30.64
N LEU A 502 3.02 10.89 29.78
CA LEU A 502 3.61 12.20 30.07
C LEU A 502 2.90 12.87 31.24
N ASP A 503 1.57 12.88 31.24
CA ASP A 503 0.76 13.47 32.32
C ASP A 503 0.99 12.74 33.65
N ALA A 504 1.07 11.41 33.63
CA ALA A 504 1.42 10.59 34.80
C ALA A 504 2.84 10.89 35.29
N SER A 505 3.81 11.03 34.39
CA SER A 505 5.21 11.35 34.74
C SER A 505 5.32 12.76 35.36
N ILE A 506 4.64 13.75 34.78
CA ILE A 506 4.58 15.13 35.30
C ILE A 506 3.93 15.15 36.69
N SER A 507 2.81 14.44 36.85
CA SER A 507 2.09 14.36 38.12
C SER A 507 2.95 13.68 39.20
N ALA A 508 3.66 12.61 38.85
CA ALA A 508 4.55 11.91 39.78
C ALA A 508 5.74 12.77 40.22
N GLU A 509 6.31 13.59 39.32
CA GLU A 509 7.38 14.53 39.65
C GLU A 509 6.88 15.61 40.62
N ALA A 510 5.71 16.21 40.35
CA ALA A 510 5.10 17.21 41.24
C ALA A 510 4.80 16.66 42.65
N ILE A 511 4.34 15.41 42.75
CA ILE A 511 4.12 14.73 44.04
C ILE A 511 5.47 14.51 44.76
N CYS A 512 6.53 14.16 44.04
CA CYS A 512 7.86 13.96 44.63
C CYS A 512 8.52 15.27 45.09
N GLU A 513 8.28 16.38 44.40
CA GLU A 513 8.76 17.71 44.79
C GLU A 513 8.11 18.23 46.07
N ASN A 514 6.82 17.92 46.27
CA ASN A 514 6.05 18.29 47.45
C ASN A 514 6.31 17.42 48.70
N ARG A 515 7.16 16.39 48.62
CA ARG A 515 7.55 15.59 49.80
C ARG A 515 8.64 16.28 50.65
N PRO A 516 8.53 16.22 52.00
CA PRO A 516 9.50 16.81 52.91
C PRO A 516 10.90 16.20 52.72
N ALA A 517 11.94 17.01 52.96
CA ALA A 517 13.31 16.81 52.49
C ALA A 517 14.08 15.58 53.02
N SER A 518 13.52 14.82 53.95
CA SER A 518 14.22 13.77 54.69
C SER A 518 14.49 12.48 53.90
N GLY A 519 13.78 12.20 52.80
CA GLY A 519 13.98 10.98 51.98
C GLY A 519 14.71 11.17 50.64
N ARG A 520 15.01 12.42 50.24
CA ARG A 520 15.32 12.75 48.83
C ARG A 520 16.61 12.16 48.25
N ARG A 521 17.60 11.77 49.07
CA ARG A 521 18.90 11.30 48.56
C ARG A 521 18.96 9.79 48.31
N ARG A 522 18.29 8.97 49.12
CA ARG A 522 18.36 7.50 49.00
C ARG A 522 17.52 6.98 47.84
N ASP A 523 16.29 7.47 47.69
CA ASP A 523 15.37 6.97 46.66
C ASP A 523 15.74 7.46 45.26
N ARG A 524 16.33 8.67 45.14
CA ARG A 524 16.82 9.19 43.86
C ARG A 524 17.99 8.37 43.32
N LEU A 525 18.93 7.98 44.19
CA LEU A 525 20.10 7.18 43.79
C LEU A 525 19.69 5.74 43.43
N LEU A 526 18.81 5.11 44.20
CA LEU A 526 18.36 3.75 43.91
C LEU A 526 17.51 3.67 42.63
N ALA A 527 16.62 4.63 42.39
CA ALA A 527 15.78 4.65 41.19
C ALA A 527 16.56 5.01 39.92
N THR A 528 17.51 5.96 39.97
CA THR A 528 18.39 6.23 38.81
C THR A 528 19.33 5.08 38.52
N PHE A 529 19.84 4.40 39.55
CA PHE A 529 20.69 3.22 39.36
C PHE A 529 19.92 2.04 38.76
N ALA A 530 18.68 1.81 39.20
CA ALA A 530 17.81 0.78 38.62
C ALA A 530 17.43 1.06 37.16
N ALA A 531 17.06 2.31 36.84
CA ALA A 531 16.74 2.71 35.47
C ALA A 531 17.96 2.64 34.53
N LEU A 532 19.15 3.05 35.00
CA LEU A 532 20.41 2.92 34.26
C LEU A 532 20.82 1.46 34.07
N LEU A 533 20.58 0.59 35.06
CA LEU A 533 20.85 -0.85 34.94
C LEU A 533 19.94 -1.51 33.90
N VAL A 534 18.65 -1.16 33.88
CA VAL A 534 17.71 -1.69 32.88
C VAL A 534 18.05 -1.18 31.48
N LEU A 535 18.39 0.09 31.32
CA LEU A 535 18.84 0.67 30.04
C LEU A 535 20.19 0.07 29.58
N ALA A 536 21.14 -0.14 30.48
CA ALA A 536 22.42 -0.76 30.15
C ALA A 536 22.26 -2.25 29.80
N PHE A 537 21.33 -2.97 30.44
CA PHE A 537 21.03 -4.35 30.11
C PHE A 537 20.36 -4.47 28.74
N LEU A 538 19.47 -3.54 28.41
CA LEU A 538 18.82 -3.48 27.08
C LEU A 538 19.80 -3.08 25.98
N ALA A 539 20.70 -2.12 26.24
CA ALA A 539 21.77 -1.76 25.30
C ALA A 539 22.84 -2.86 25.14
N GLY A 540 23.07 -3.66 26.18
CA GLY A 540 24.00 -4.80 26.15
C GLY A 540 23.47 -6.00 25.36
N ILE A 541 22.15 -6.17 25.27
CA ILE A 541 21.52 -7.24 24.48
C ILE A 541 21.70 -7.02 22.96
N ASP A 542 21.85 -5.77 22.50
CA ASP A 542 22.11 -5.44 21.09
C ASP A 542 23.60 -5.50 20.70
N LEU A 543 24.52 -5.69 21.65
CA LEU A 543 25.97 -5.72 21.42
C LEU A 543 26.57 -7.14 21.35
N TYR A 544 25.75 -8.20 21.31
CA TYR A 544 26.21 -9.58 21.15
C TYR A 544 25.75 -10.24 19.83
N PRO A 545 26.14 -9.74 18.64
CA PRO A 545 26.01 -10.51 17.42
C PRO A 545 27.14 -11.55 17.34
N GLY A 546 26.82 -12.80 17.67
CA GLY A 546 27.49 -13.98 17.11
C GLY A 546 28.72 -14.51 17.86
N ALA A 547 28.48 -15.50 18.74
CA ALA A 547 29.45 -16.55 19.01
C ALA A 547 28.75 -17.85 19.48
N CYS A 548 27.97 -18.47 18.60
CA CYS A 548 27.72 -19.93 18.64
C CYS A 548 27.09 -20.38 17.31
N SER A 549 27.90 -20.48 16.25
CA SER A 549 27.70 -21.44 15.16
C SER A 549 28.95 -21.50 14.27
N SER A 550 29.93 -22.31 14.68
CA SER A 550 30.77 -23.12 13.76
C SER A 550 31.89 -23.80 14.55
N THR A 551 31.65 -25.04 14.97
CA THR A 551 32.69 -26.07 15.00
C THR A 551 32.02 -27.43 14.95
N SER A 552 31.57 -27.79 13.73
CA SER A 552 31.50 -29.19 13.34
C SER A 552 32.92 -29.59 12.94
N GLY A 553 33.58 -30.39 13.75
CA GLY A 553 34.92 -30.90 13.45
C GLY A 553 35.65 -31.39 14.69
N ASP A 554 35.65 -32.71 14.86
CA ASP A 554 36.53 -33.53 15.70
C ASP A 554 36.42 -33.42 17.22
N LEU A 555 35.97 -34.53 17.83
CA LEU A 555 36.50 -35.20 19.04
C LEU A 555 35.54 -36.38 19.30
N ALA A 556 35.87 -37.59 18.84
CA ALA A 556 36.66 -38.57 19.58
C ALA A 556 36.02 -38.93 20.93
N ALA A 557 35.56 -40.20 20.97
CA ALA A 557 35.06 -40.96 22.10
C ALA A 557 35.69 -40.61 23.45
N VAL A 558 34.86 -40.33 24.44
CA VAL A 558 35.16 -40.63 25.85
C VAL A 558 33.87 -41.11 26.53
N ASP A 559 34.00 -42.30 27.13
CA ASP A 559 32.97 -43.12 27.76
C ASP A 559 32.21 -42.47 28.92
N PHE A 560 30.91 -42.73 29.00
CA PHE A 560 30.11 -42.63 30.22
C PHE A 560 30.16 -43.97 30.98
N PRO A 561 30.56 -44.01 32.27
CA PRO A 561 30.20 -45.11 33.13
C PRO A 561 29.01 -44.72 34.00
N PHE A 562 27.88 -45.36 33.71
CA PHE A 562 26.79 -45.61 34.64
C PHE A 562 27.32 -46.36 35.87
N ALA A 563 27.04 -45.88 37.07
CA ALA A 563 27.12 -46.70 38.29
C ALA A 563 26.06 -46.25 39.31
N PHE A 564 24.91 -46.90 39.24
CA PHE A 564 24.00 -47.06 40.37
C PHE A 564 24.73 -47.80 41.51
N ARG A 565 24.74 -47.25 42.73
CA ARG A 565 24.90 -48.03 43.96
C ARG A 565 23.91 -47.59 45.03
N THR A 566 22.98 -48.48 45.27
CA THR A 566 22.10 -48.63 46.44
C THR A 566 22.88 -49.18 47.65
N THR A 567 22.63 -48.62 48.84
CA THR A 567 22.58 -49.23 50.21
C THR A 567 22.66 -48.09 51.24
N ARG A 568 21.61 -47.68 51.97
CA ARG A 568 20.90 -48.22 53.15
C ARG A 568 21.75 -48.48 54.42
N HIS A 569 21.22 -47.96 55.54
CA HIS A 569 21.51 -48.12 56.97
C HIS A 569 22.72 -47.33 57.51
N GLN A 570 22.66 -46.59 58.63
CA GLN A 570 21.78 -46.64 59.81
C GLN A 570 20.99 -45.35 60.08
#